data_AF-A0A370I3S2-F1
#
_entry.id   AF-A0A370I3S2-F1
#
_cell.length_a   1.000
_cell.length_b   1.000
_cell.length_c   1.000
_cell.angle_alpha   90.00
_cell.angle_beta   90.00
_cell.angle_gamma   90.00
#
_symmetry.space_group_name_H-M   'P 1'
#
loop_
_entity.id
_entity.type
_entity.pdbx_description
1 polymer ?
#
loop_
_entity_poly.entity_id
_entity_poly.type
_entity_poly.pdbx_seq_one_letter_code
_entity_poly.pdbx_strand_id
1 'polypeptide(L)'
;MSALCIARRSVIPTAQAAVMAKRDLVLLLAIVAVLFGGARAPLASAAANAEPNFEVKLDLVAAALDSSGAPTAEVRSAFGLGASSRALAYEYFDTSPLELKNAGWSVRLRHKDGKDLDLDYKKRFAISGENIDAALTEANRQGFDSSDTNYAAQVDWTYEKMTLSFSNKKSESAKGYKGTRLPSESDARTLLVDRIPGKLADWSGRNWGRDRLADSRQHGPVEARDWSGSWQGTDIDLEVVPIRAVSGSGTETVIELSFKTDTRDEARTLRDKAIGTLRSKGWLAPTDVLKTDLILTRY
;
A
#
# COMPACT_ATOMS: atom_id res chain seq x y z
N MET A 1 -26.75 63.23 27.75
CA MET A 1 -26.30 64.08 28.88
C MET A 1 -24.92 63.56 29.26
N SER A 2 -23.86 64.30 28.94
CA SER A 2 -23.16 65.24 29.86
C SER A 2 -22.27 64.45 30.85
N ALA A 3 -20.96 64.26 30.70
CA ALA A 3 -19.82 65.00 30.11
C ALA A 3 -19.07 65.93 31.10
N LEU A 4 -17.85 65.51 31.50
CA LEU A 4 -16.66 66.29 31.89
C LEU A 4 -15.49 65.28 32.06
N CYS A 5 -14.25 65.37 31.57
CA CYS A 5 -13.40 66.40 30.93
C CYS A 5 -12.41 67.13 31.86
N ILE A 6 -11.10 66.85 31.68
CA ILE A 6 -9.86 67.65 31.90
C ILE A 6 -8.68 66.66 31.58
N ALA A 7 -7.77 66.81 30.60
CA ALA A 7 -6.89 67.90 30.13
C ALA A 7 -5.53 67.96 30.89
N ARG A 8 -4.33 68.20 30.29
CA ARG A 8 -3.92 68.49 28.89
C ARG A 8 -2.36 68.41 28.71
N ARG A 9 -1.86 68.71 27.49
CA ARG A 9 -0.43 68.89 27.03
C ARG A 9 0.27 67.57 26.66
N SER A 10 0.82 67.30 25.46
CA SER A 10 1.12 68.05 24.21
C SER A 10 2.41 68.91 24.17
N VAL A 11 3.40 68.45 23.39
CA VAL A 11 4.32 69.25 22.56
C VAL A 11 4.64 68.48 21.25
N ILE A 12 4.66 69.21 20.13
CA ILE A 12 4.96 68.94 18.69
C ILE A 12 5.50 70.31 18.19
N PRO A 13 6.36 70.54 17.14
CA PRO A 13 6.70 69.77 15.92
C PRO A 13 8.16 69.24 15.86
N THR A 14 8.82 68.86 14.74
CA THR A 14 8.79 69.40 13.35
C THR A 14 9.18 68.38 12.27
N ALA A 15 8.64 68.59 11.05
CA ALA A 15 8.96 67.83 9.84
C ALA A 15 9.55 68.76 8.76
N GLN A 16 10.31 68.22 7.81
CA GLN A 16 10.70 68.93 6.58
C GLN A 16 10.99 67.95 5.45
N ALA A 17 10.65 68.34 4.21
CA ALA A 17 10.92 67.58 2.99
C ALA A 17 11.09 68.53 1.78
N ALA A 18 12.13 68.29 0.99
CA ALA A 18 12.37 68.82 -0.36
C ALA A 18 13.27 67.78 -1.09
N VAL A 19 13.12 67.35 -2.34
CA VAL A 19 12.53 67.88 -3.60
C VAL A 19 13.54 68.67 -4.47
N MET A 20 13.82 68.11 -5.65
CA MET A 20 14.51 68.67 -6.84
C MET A 20 16.02 69.00 -6.77
N ALA A 21 16.78 69.07 -7.88
CA ALA A 21 16.73 68.33 -9.17
C ALA A 21 17.91 68.64 -10.13
N LYS A 22 18.43 67.58 -10.79
CA LYS A 22 18.96 67.51 -12.19
C LYS A 22 20.26 68.26 -12.62
N ARG A 23 20.91 67.63 -13.62
CA ARG A 23 22.01 68.06 -14.52
C ARG A 23 23.42 68.08 -13.92
N ASP A 24 24.54 67.85 -14.62
CA ASP A 24 24.96 67.20 -15.91
C ASP A 24 26.54 67.26 -15.89
N LEU A 25 27.43 66.52 -16.58
CA LEU A 25 27.44 65.43 -17.59
C LEU A 25 28.86 64.75 -17.61
N VAL A 26 29.03 63.53 -18.19
CA VAL A 26 30.28 63.01 -18.84
C VAL A 26 31.54 62.73 -17.93
N LEU A 27 32.39 61.69 -18.09
CA LEU A 27 32.48 60.47 -18.94
C LEU A 27 33.52 59.45 -18.36
N LEU A 28 33.65 58.28 -19.01
CA LEU A 28 34.76 57.28 -19.03
C LEU A 28 34.70 56.01 -18.13
N LEU A 29 34.42 54.90 -18.83
CA LEU A 29 34.99 53.54 -18.75
C LEU A 29 35.41 52.94 -17.40
N ALA A 30 34.74 51.83 -17.03
CA ALA A 30 35.31 50.49 -17.26
C ALA A 30 34.19 49.41 -17.23
N ILE A 31 34.01 48.64 -18.32
CA ILE A 31 33.15 47.45 -18.30
C ILE A 31 34.03 46.22 -18.10
N VAL A 32 34.07 45.70 -16.87
CA VAL A 32 34.64 44.37 -16.59
C VAL A 32 33.52 43.34 -16.78
N ALA A 33 33.42 42.79 -17.99
CA ALA A 33 32.49 41.70 -18.27
C ALA A 33 33.01 40.41 -17.63
N VAL A 34 32.71 40.20 -16.35
CA VAL A 34 32.92 38.91 -15.69
C VAL A 34 31.96 37.91 -16.30
N LEU A 35 32.46 37.13 -17.27
CA LEU A 35 31.77 35.99 -17.85
C LEU A 35 31.61 34.91 -16.79
N PHE A 36 30.55 35.02 -15.98
CA PHE A 36 30.06 33.92 -15.17
C PHE A 36 29.56 32.81 -16.09
N GLY A 37 30.49 31.97 -16.55
CA GLY A 37 30.26 30.65 -17.11
C GLY A 37 29.74 29.69 -16.05
N GLY A 38 28.68 30.08 -15.35
CA GLY A 38 27.97 29.27 -14.39
C GLY A 38 27.33 28.11 -15.15
N ALA A 39 27.98 26.96 -15.13
CA ALA A 39 27.38 25.71 -15.57
C ALA A 39 26.09 25.54 -14.79
N ARG A 40 24.95 25.73 -15.48
CA ARG A 40 23.64 25.34 -14.93
C ARG A 40 23.71 23.84 -14.72
N ALA A 41 23.87 23.42 -13.47
CA ALA A 41 23.62 22.05 -13.08
C ALA A 41 22.24 21.69 -13.66
N PRO A 42 22.11 20.55 -14.38
CA PRO A 42 20.83 20.18 -14.95
C PRO A 42 19.82 20.13 -13.80
N LEU A 43 18.68 20.80 -13.99
CA LEU A 43 17.55 20.62 -13.08
C LEU A 43 17.23 19.13 -13.12
N ALA A 44 17.52 18.42 -12.02
CA ALA A 44 17.18 17.03 -11.91
C ALA A 44 15.66 16.93 -12.07
N SER A 45 15.21 16.37 -13.19
CA SER A 45 13.80 16.04 -13.34
C SER A 45 13.43 15.15 -12.17
N ALA A 46 12.26 15.39 -11.57
CA ALA A 46 11.64 14.34 -10.79
C ALA A 46 11.59 13.08 -11.66
N ALA A 47 11.93 11.92 -11.08
CA ALA A 47 11.74 10.65 -11.76
C ALA A 47 10.25 10.47 -12.09
N ALA A 48 9.93 9.69 -13.11
CA ALA A 48 8.53 9.46 -13.46
C ALA A 48 7.83 8.65 -12.36
N ASN A 49 6.49 8.72 -12.31
CA ASN A 49 5.73 7.80 -11.47
C ASN A 49 5.92 6.36 -11.95
N ALA A 50 5.96 5.40 -11.03
CA ALA A 50 5.93 3.99 -11.41
C ALA A 50 4.62 3.62 -12.11
N GLU A 51 4.65 2.62 -12.99
CA GLU A 51 3.47 2.11 -13.70
C GLU A 51 2.92 0.89 -12.96
N PRO A 52 1.73 0.97 -12.31
CA PRO A 52 1.17 -0.14 -11.55
C PRO A 52 0.28 -1.04 -12.40
N ASN A 53 0.36 -2.35 -12.17
CA ASN A 53 -0.72 -3.25 -12.58
C ASN A 53 -1.88 -3.24 -11.55
N PHE A 54 -2.94 -3.98 -11.83
CA PHE A 54 -4.15 -3.96 -11.02
C PHE A 54 -4.43 -5.37 -10.47
N GLU A 55 -4.83 -5.45 -9.19
CA GLU A 55 -5.31 -6.68 -8.58
C GLU A 55 -6.72 -6.43 -8.00
N VAL A 56 -7.73 -6.94 -8.70
CA VAL A 56 -9.12 -6.86 -8.28
C VAL A 56 -9.36 -7.90 -7.20
N LYS A 57 -10.08 -7.52 -6.12
CA LYS A 57 -10.47 -8.38 -5.01
C LYS A 57 -11.95 -8.17 -4.70
N LEU A 58 -12.75 -9.23 -4.65
CA LEU A 58 -14.18 -9.14 -4.38
C LEU A 58 -14.55 -10.17 -3.31
N ASP A 59 -15.15 -9.70 -2.23
CA ASP A 59 -15.64 -10.54 -1.14
C ASP A 59 -16.95 -11.25 -1.54
N LEU A 60 -17.08 -12.51 -1.11
CA LEU A 60 -18.26 -13.35 -1.32
C LEU A 60 -18.92 -13.73 0.01
N VAL A 61 -20.25 -13.92 -0.01
CA VAL A 61 -21.00 -14.43 1.15
C VAL A 61 -20.90 -15.96 1.26
N ALA A 62 -21.17 -16.51 2.45
CA ALA A 62 -21.07 -17.94 2.74
C ALA A 62 -21.90 -18.86 1.81
N ALA A 63 -22.94 -18.34 1.14
CA ALA A 63 -23.71 -19.08 0.12
C ALA A 63 -22.91 -19.40 -1.16
N ALA A 64 -21.67 -18.92 -1.28
CA ALA A 64 -20.71 -19.33 -2.30
C ALA A 64 -19.97 -20.65 -1.95
N LEU A 65 -20.12 -21.18 -0.73
CA LEU A 65 -19.47 -22.41 -0.28
C LEU A 65 -20.47 -23.56 -0.09
N ASP A 66 -19.97 -24.79 -0.25
CA ASP A 66 -20.64 -26.02 0.16
C ASP A 66 -20.35 -26.38 1.64
N SER A 67 -20.97 -27.44 2.13
CA SER A 67 -20.83 -27.88 3.54
C SER A 67 -19.43 -28.39 3.92
N SER A 68 -18.49 -28.51 2.97
CA SER A 68 -17.07 -28.78 3.23
C SER A 68 -16.20 -27.51 3.30
N GLY A 69 -16.80 -26.33 3.12
CA GLY A 69 -16.08 -25.07 3.02
C GLY A 69 -15.35 -24.87 1.69
N ALA A 70 -15.70 -25.64 0.65
CA ALA A 70 -15.20 -25.46 -0.71
C ALA A 70 -16.19 -24.62 -1.54
N PRO A 71 -15.75 -23.87 -2.56
CA PRO A 71 -16.67 -23.15 -3.46
C PRO A 71 -17.64 -24.12 -4.15
N THR A 72 -18.93 -23.79 -4.25
CA THR A 72 -19.92 -24.72 -4.83
C THR A 72 -19.63 -25.07 -6.29
N ALA A 73 -20.26 -26.13 -6.82
CA ALA A 73 -20.11 -26.51 -8.23
C ALA A 73 -20.49 -25.35 -9.19
N GLU A 74 -21.50 -24.55 -8.82
CA GLU A 74 -21.96 -23.38 -9.57
C GLU A 74 -20.93 -22.24 -9.53
N VAL A 75 -20.30 -21.98 -8.38
CA VAL A 75 -19.23 -20.97 -8.26
C VAL A 75 -18.00 -21.38 -9.06
N ARG A 76 -17.58 -22.66 -8.93
CA ARG A 76 -16.45 -23.20 -9.71
C ARG A 76 -16.73 -23.13 -11.21
N SER A 77 -17.96 -23.45 -11.65
CA SER A 77 -18.37 -23.36 -13.06
C SER A 77 -18.47 -21.91 -13.57
N ALA A 78 -18.88 -20.96 -12.73
CA ALA A 78 -19.00 -19.55 -13.10
C ALA A 78 -17.65 -18.84 -13.31
N PHE A 79 -16.61 -19.27 -12.56
CA PHE A 79 -15.28 -18.66 -12.56
C PHE A 79 -14.15 -19.60 -13.05
N GLY A 80 -14.49 -20.74 -13.67
CA GLY A 80 -13.52 -21.67 -14.25
C GLY A 80 -12.53 -22.26 -13.24
N LEU A 81 -12.93 -22.38 -11.96
CA LEU A 81 -12.06 -22.82 -10.87
C LEU A 81 -11.84 -24.34 -10.88
N GLY A 82 -10.63 -24.77 -10.54
CA GLY A 82 -10.30 -26.18 -10.35
C GLY A 82 -11.12 -26.86 -9.25
N ALA A 83 -11.22 -28.19 -9.30
CA ALA A 83 -11.90 -28.96 -8.26
C ALA A 83 -11.08 -29.06 -6.95
N SER A 84 -9.75 -28.96 -7.03
CA SER A 84 -8.83 -29.04 -5.90
C SER A 84 -8.39 -27.66 -5.41
N SER A 85 -8.24 -27.53 -4.09
CA SER A 85 -7.58 -26.40 -3.44
C SER A 85 -6.09 -26.66 -3.25
N ARG A 86 -5.27 -25.62 -3.29
CA ARG A 86 -3.98 -25.59 -2.60
C ARG A 86 -4.20 -25.19 -1.14
N ALA A 87 -3.48 -25.81 -0.20
CA ALA A 87 -3.40 -25.34 1.18
C ALA A 87 -2.30 -24.28 1.30
N LEU A 88 -2.51 -23.26 2.14
CA LEU A 88 -1.50 -22.27 2.49
C LEU A 88 -1.67 -21.82 3.94
N ALA A 89 -0.58 -21.40 4.56
CA ALA A 89 -0.63 -20.65 5.82
C ALA A 89 0.17 -19.36 5.70
N TYR A 90 -0.27 -18.30 6.37
CA TYR A 90 0.46 -17.05 6.44
C TYR A 90 0.22 -16.29 7.74
N GLU A 91 1.17 -15.42 8.04
CA GLU A 91 1.26 -14.63 9.26
C GLU A 91 1.92 -13.29 8.95
N TYR A 92 1.61 -12.29 9.77
CA TYR A 92 2.20 -10.97 9.67
C TYR A 92 3.10 -10.70 10.88
N PHE A 93 4.11 -9.85 10.68
CA PHE A 93 4.99 -9.38 11.74
C PHE A 93 4.89 -7.86 11.87
N ASP A 94 4.55 -7.40 13.06
CA ASP A 94 4.49 -5.99 13.45
C ASP A 94 4.74 -5.86 14.97
N THR A 95 5.06 -4.67 15.47
CA THR A 95 5.14 -4.44 16.92
C THR A 95 3.75 -4.46 17.56
N SER A 96 3.64 -4.70 18.87
CA SER A 96 2.32 -4.72 19.53
C SER A 96 1.47 -3.44 19.37
N PRO A 97 2.05 -2.22 19.22
CA PRO A 97 1.31 -1.01 18.82
C PRO A 97 1.03 -0.87 17.31
N LEU A 98 1.37 -1.87 16.49
CA LEU A 98 1.21 -1.94 15.03
C LEU A 98 1.97 -0.83 14.27
N GLU A 99 3.23 -0.57 14.62
CA GLU A 99 3.99 0.58 14.10
C GLU A 99 4.36 0.48 12.62
N LEU A 100 4.59 -0.74 12.09
CA LEU A 100 4.80 -0.94 10.66
C LEU A 100 3.50 -0.63 9.89
N LYS A 101 2.36 -1.17 10.35
CA LYS A 101 1.02 -0.88 9.81
C LYS A 101 0.69 0.61 9.86
N ASN A 102 1.00 1.29 10.95
CA ASN A 102 0.77 2.72 11.13
C ASN A 102 1.66 3.57 10.22
N ALA A 103 2.86 3.09 9.86
CA ALA A 103 3.70 3.67 8.80
C ALA A 103 3.26 3.27 7.36
N GLY A 104 2.18 2.48 7.23
CA GLY A 104 1.62 1.98 5.97
C GLY A 104 2.33 0.75 5.38
N TRP A 105 3.18 0.07 6.16
CA TRP A 105 3.86 -1.16 5.79
C TRP A 105 3.13 -2.41 6.29
N SER A 106 3.36 -3.54 5.64
CA SER A 106 3.09 -4.85 6.23
C SER A 106 4.18 -5.84 5.82
N VAL A 107 4.69 -6.60 6.79
CA VAL A 107 5.61 -7.71 6.56
C VAL A 107 4.84 -9.01 6.73
N ARG A 108 4.85 -9.88 5.71
CA ARG A 108 4.19 -11.19 5.72
C ARG A 108 5.19 -12.31 5.45
N LEU A 109 5.05 -13.40 6.19
CA LEU A 109 5.59 -14.71 5.82
C LEU A 109 4.44 -15.63 5.39
N ARG A 110 4.62 -16.38 4.31
CA ARG A 110 3.63 -17.34 3.80
C ARG A 110 4.31 -18.62 3.33
N HIS A 111 3.67 -19.76 3.58
CA HIS A 111 4.04 -21.05 3.00
C HIS A 111 2.82 -21.61 2.26
N LYS A 112 2.91 -21.72 0.92
CA LYS A 112 1.93 -22.47 0.12
C LYS A 112 2.41 -23.92 0.01
N ASP A 113 1.51 -24.90 0.10
CA ASP A 113 1.90 -26.32 0.03
C ASP A 113 2.57 -26.65 -1.32
N GLY A 114 3.67 -27.40 -1.24
CA GLY A 114 4.55 -27.73 -2.37
C GLY A 114 5.33 -26.54 -2.94
N LYS A 115 5.61 -25.49 -2.13
CA LYS A 115 6.39 -24.30 -2.53
C LYS A 115 7.42 -23.91 -1.47
N ASP A 116 8.27 -22.96 -1.82
CA ASP A 116 9.14 -22.25 -0.89
C ASP A 116 8.36 -21.24 -0.02
N LEU A 117 9.04 -20.63 0.96
CA LEU A 117 8.49 -19.58 1.81
C LEU A 117 8.47 -18.25 1.03
N ASP A 118 7.29 -17.65 0.85
CA ASP A 118 7.13 -16.30 0.35
C ASP A 118 7.34 -15.28 1.48
N LEU A 119 8.24 -14.33 1.29
CA LEU A 119 8.44 -13.16 2.14
C LEU A 119 7.95 -11.93 1.38
N ASP A 120 7.00 -11.17 1.93
CA ASP A 120 6.34 -10.06 1.24
C ASP A 120 6.36 -8.79 2.09
N TYR A 121 7.11 -7.79 1.62
CA TYR A 121 7.27 -6.47 2.24
C TYR A 121 6.50 -5.44 1.42
N LYS A 122 5.23 -5.20 1.78
CA LYS A 122 4.31 -4.31 1.03
C LYS A 122 4.11 -2.98 1.74
N LYS A 123 4.51 -1.87 1.11
CA LYS A 123 4.11 -0.50 1.45
C LYS A 123 2.78 -0.18 0.77
N ARG A 124 1.90 0.59 1.43
CA ARG A 124 0.61 1.07 0.90
C ARG A 124 0.47 2.59 0.96
N PHE A 125 -0.33 3.09 0.02
CA PHE A 125 -0.76 4.48 -0.15
C PHE A 125 -2.26 4.47 -0.47
N ALA A 126 -3.07 5.22 0.29
CA ALA A 126 -4.50 5.29 0.06
C ALA A 126 -4.81 6.11 -1.21
N ILE A 127 -5.74 5.62 -2.04
CA ILE A 127 -6.26 6.36 -3.19
C ILE A 127 -7.60 6.99 -2.83
N SER A 128 -7.72 8.30 -2.98
CA SER A 128 -8.96 9.05 -2.78
C SER A 128 -9.65 9.31 -4.12
N GLY A 129 -10.94 8.96 -4.24
CA GLY A 129 -11.76 9.29 -5.42
C GLY A 129 -11.24 8.72 -6.76
N GLU A 130 -10.71 7.49 -6.75
CA GLU A 130 -9.95 6.87 -7.86
C GLU A 130 -8.77 7.69 -8.43
N ASN A 131 -8.24 8.67 -7.69
CA ASN A 131 -7.07 9.46 -8.10
C ASN A 131 -5.75 8.71 -7.84
N ILE A 132 -5.42 7.79 -8.75
CA ILE A 132 -4.20 6.98 -8.72
C ILE A 132 -2.95 7.87 -8.84
N ASP A 133 -2.99 8.92 -9.68
CA ASP A 133 -1.84 9.79 -9.96
C ASP A 133 -1.36 10.56 -8.72
N ALA A 134 -2.28 11.00 -7.86
CA ALA A 134 -1.94 11.63 -6.59
C ALA A 134 -1.24 10.65 -5.62
N ALA A 135 -1.71 9.40 -5.56
CA ALA A 135 -1.07 8.37 -4.73
C ALA A 135 0.31 7.97 -5.28
N LEU A 136 0.45 7.85 -6.61
CA LEU A 136 1.73 7.61 -7.28
C LEU A 136 2.72 8.76 -7.06
N THR A 137 2.24 10.01 -7.11
CA THR A 137 3.07 11.19 -6.86
C THR A 137 3.57 11.24 -5.42
N GLU A 138 2.75 10.87 -4.44
CA GLU A 138 3.21 10.77 -3.04
C GLU A 138 4.16 9.58 -2.82
N ALA A 139 3.93 8.45 -3.52
CA ALA A 139 4.86 7.33 -3.50
C ALA A 139 6.23 7.69 -4.11
N ASN A 140 6.25 8.40 -5.24
CA ASN A 140 7.43 8.97 -5.88
C ASN A 140 8.18 9.94 -4.95
N ARG A 141 7.47 10.80 -4.21
CA ARG A 141 8.06 11.67 -3.17
C ARG A 141 8.69 10.90 -2.00
N GLN A 142 8.21 9.68 -1.72
CA GLN A 142 8.81 8.73 -0.79
C GLN A 142 9.81 7.77 -1.50
N GLY A 143 10.19 8.09 -2.74
CA GLY A 143 11.22 7.44 -3.55
C GLY A 143 10.77 6.16 -4.27
N PHE A 144 9.47 5.84 -4.31
CA PHE A 144 8.91 4.75 -5.11
C PHE A 144 8.55 5.27 -6.51
N ASP A 145 9.58 5.64 -7.26
CA ASP A 145 9.49 6.18 -8.62
C ASP A 145 9.75 5.09 -9.69
N SER A 146 9.65 5.46 -10.97
CA SER A 146 9.81 4.54 -12.10
C SER A 146 11.18 3.87 -12.23
N SER A 147 12.20 4.32 -11.48
CA SER A 147 13.53 3.71 -11.45
C SER A 147 13.71 2.68 -10.34
N ASP A 148 12.80 2.60 -9.36
CA ASP A 148 12.88 1.63 -8.27
C ASP A 148 12.33 0.25 -8.66
N THR A 149 13.14 -0.50 -9.40
CA THR A 149 12.85 -1.89 -9.80
C THR A 149 12.82 -2.88 -8.63
N ASN A 150 13.07 -2.45 -7.38
CA ASN A 150 13.02 -3.33 -6.21
C ASN A 150 11.60 -3.56 -5.69
N TYR A 151 10.62 -2.74 -6.07
CA TYR A 151 9.24 -2.86 -5.58
C TYR A 151 8.23 -2.86 -6.73
N ALA A 152 7.51 -3.97 -6.90
CA ALA A 152 6.43 -4.04 -7.88
C ALA A 152 5.24 -3.17 -7.44
N ALA A 153 4.90 -2.18 -8.27
CA ALA A 153 3.77 -1.29 -8.10
C ALA A 153 2.45 -1.97 -8.49
N GLN A 154 1.42 -1.82 -7.67
CA GLN A 154 0.13 -2.50 -7.86
C GLN A 154 -1.01 -1.76 -7.17
N VAL A 155 -2.11 -1.51 -7.91
CA VAL A 155 -3.37 -1.03 -7.34
C VAL A 155 -4.22 -2.22 -6.90
N ASP A 156 -4.32 -2.43 -5.59
CA ASP A 156 -5.33 -3.29 -4.98
C ASP A 156 -6.71 -2.61 -5.14
N TRP A 157 -7.68 -3.23 -5.82
CA TRP A 157 -9.02 -2.67 -6.06
C TRP A 157 -10.12 -3.59 -5.52
N THR A 158 -10.74 -3.19 -4.41
CA THR A 158 -11.83 -3.89 -3.73
C THR A 158 -13.21 -3.43 -4.23
N TYR A 159 -14.30 -3.68 -3.51
CA TYR A 159 -15.68 -3.39 -3.96
C TYR A 159 -15.99 -1.89 -4.15
N GLU A 160 -15.39 -1.00 -3.36
CA GLU A 160 -15.46 0.46 -3.52
C GLU A 160 -14.08 1.13 -3.47
N LYS A 161 -13.12 0.58 -2.72
CA LYS A 161 -11.82 1.22 -2.48
C LYS A 161 -10.74 0.81 -3.47
N MET A 162 -9.82 1.73 -3.75
CA MET A 162 -8.53 1.47 -4.37
C MET A 162 -7.42 1.72 -3.34
N THR A 163 -6.33 0.96 -3.40
CA THR A 163 -5.10 1.20 -2.61
C THR A 163 -3.89 0.94 -3.49
N LEU A 164 -3.05 1.96 -3.67
CA LEU A 164 -1.76 1.79 -4.33
C LEU A 164 -0.80 1.09 -3.37
N SER A 165 -0.05 0.13 -3.89
CA SER A 165 0.90 -0.65 -3.11
C SER A 165 2.19 -0.89 -3.86
N PHE A 166 3.28 -1.02 -3.10
CA PHE A 166 4.62 -1.31 -3.60
C PHE A 166 5.15 -2.52 -2.83
N SER A 167 5.41 -3.62 -3.52
CA SER A 167 5.77 -4.90 -2.89
C SER A 167 7.15 -5.39 -3.32
N ASN A 168 8.05 -5.55 -2.35
CA ASN A 168 9.28 -6.30 -2.51
C ASN A 168 9.03 -7.73 -2.01
N LYS A 169 9.22 -8.72 -2.89
CA LYS A 169 8.92 -10.14 -2.62
C LYS A 169 10.20 -10.96 -2.73
N LYS A 170 10.40 -11.88 -1.80
CA LYS A 170 11.57 -12.79 -1.73
C LYS A 170 11.10 -14.21 -1.46
N SER A 171 11.93 -15.18 -1.81
CA SER A 171 11.62 -16.62 -1.71
C SER A 171 12.74 -17.32 -0.95
N GLU A 172 12.41 -18.03 0.12
CA GLU A 172 13.38 -18.75 0.96
C GLU A 172 13.06 -20.24 1.00
N SER A 173 14.08 -21.09 0.96
CA SER A 173 13.86 -22.53 0.76
C SER A 173 13.03 -23.16 1.88
N ALA A 174 11.92 -23.82 1.55
CA ALA A 174 11.09 -24.54 2.51
C ALA A 174 11.72 -25.87 3.02
N LYS A 175 13.02 -26.10 2.76
CA LYS A 175 13.73 -27.34 3.13
C LYS A 175 13.74 -27.55 4.65
N GLY A 176 12.97 -28.54 5.09
CA GLY A 176 12.79 -28.91 6.51
C GLY A 176 11.34 -28.71 7.00
N TYR A 177 10.57 -27.88 6.29
CA TYR A 177 9.14 -27.71 6.48
C TYR A 177 8.35 -28.74 5.67
N LYS A 178 7.06 -28.92 6.01
CA LYS A 178 6.13 -29.85 5.35
C LYS A 178 4.72 -29.26 5.34
N GLY A 179 3.97 -29.52 4.29
CA GLY A 179 2.63 -28.93 4.11
C GLY A 179 2.74 -27.40 4.11
N THR A 180 1.93 -26.75 4.94
CA THR A 180 1.90 -25.30 5.14
C THR A 180 2.73 -24.80 6.32
N ARG A 181 3.50 -25.68 7.00
CA ARG A 181 4.17 -25.34 8.27
C ARG A 181 5.15 -24.18 8.11
N LEU A 182 4.98 -23.13 8.91
CA LEU A 182 5.88 -21.98 9.01
C LEU A 182 7.03 -22.24 10.01
N PRO A 183 8.09 -21.40 10.03
CA PRO A 183 9.15 -21.44 11.05
C PRO A 183 8.63 -21.18 12.48
N SER A 184 9.50 -21.25 13.49
CA SER A 184 9.14 -20.68 14.81
C SER A 184 9.12 -19.15 14.73
N GLU A 185 8.44 -18.48 15.67
CA GLU A 185 8.39 -17.01 15.69
C GLU A 185 9.80 -16.37 15.66
N SER A 186 10.75 -16.90 16.43
CA SER A 186 12.13 -16.40 16.44
C SER A 186 12.89 -16.62 15.14
N ASP A 187 12.66 -17.77 14.48
CA ASP A 187 13.31 -18.10 13.21
C ASP A 187 12.73 -17.24 12.07
N ALA A 188 11.39 -17.12 12.03
CA ALA A 188 10.66 -16.29 11.09
C ALA A 188 11.06 -14.81 11.23
N ARG A 189 11.13 -14.30 12.46
CA ARG A 189 11.54 -12.92 12.73
C ARG A 189 12.99 -12.65 12.30
N THR A 190 13.91 -13.55 12.63
CA THR A 190 15.32 -13.48 12.18
C THR A 190 15.41 -13.46 10.66
N LEU A 191 14.73 -14.41 9.99
CA LEU A 191 14.68 -14.52 8.54
C LEU A 191 14.13 -13.24 7.88
N LEU A 192 13.04 -12.69 8.42
CA LEU A 192 12.42 -11.47 7.91
C LEU A 192 13.28 -10.22 8.15
N VAL A 193 14.02 -10.15 9.26
CA VAL A 193 14.99 -9.09 9.56
C VAL A 193 16.21 -9.17 8.63
N ASP A 194 16.74 -10.35 8.35
CA ASP A 194 17.91 -10.53 7.47
C ASP A 194 17.57 -10.42 5.98
N ARG A 195 16.30 -10.61 5.62
CA ARG A 195 15.79 -10.38 4.27
C ARG A 195 15.09 -9.04 4.09
N ILE A 196 15.12 -8.14 5.07
CA ILE A 196 14.50 -6.82 4.99
C ILE A 196 15.04 -5.99 3.79
N PRO A 197 14.18 -5.30 3.00
CA PRO A 197 14.63 -4.44 1.91
C PRO A 197 14.94 -3.01 2.39
N GLY A 198 15.91 -2.34 1.74
CA GLY A 198 16.51 -1.08 2.23
C GLY A 198 15.53 0.05 2.57
N LYS A 199 14.55 0.34 1.69
CA LYS A 199 13.53 1.38 1.98
C LYS A 199 12.70 1.11 3.23
N LEU A 200 12.40 -0.16 3.56
CA LEU A 200 11.75 -0.48 4.82
C LEU A 200 12.76 -0.38 5.97
N ALA A 201 13.96 -0.93 5.80
CA ALA A 201 15.00 -0.96 6.83
C ALA A 201 15.31 0.44 7.41
N ASP A 202 15.44 1.46 6.55
CA ASP A 202 15.78 2.84 6.94
C ASP A 202 14.59 3.82 6.88
N TRP A 203 13.35 3.31 6.86
CA TRP A 203 12.15 4.03 6.39
C TRP A 203 11.94 5.47 6.91
N SER A 204 11.91 5.65 8.22
CA SER A 204 11.77 6.98 8.87
C SER A 204 13.06 7.46 9.54
N GLY A 205 14.17 6.79 9.23
CA GLY A 205 15.46 6.95 9.88
C GLY A 205 16.25 5.63 9.85
N ARG A 206 17.58 5.72 9.94
CA ARG A 206 18.48 4.56 9.87
C ARG A 206 18.03 3.42 10.79
N ASN A 207 18.01 2.20 10.27
CA ASN A 207 17.59 0.95 10.92
C ASN A 207 16.13 0.90 11.43
N TRP A 208 15.30 1.96 11.32
CA TRP A 208 13.97 1.99 11.93
C TRP A 208 13.14 0.73 11.67
N GLY A 209 13.04 0.28 10.40
CA GLY A 209 12.23 -0.89 10.06
C GLY A 209 12.90 -2.21 10.45
N ARG A 210 14.24 -2.26 10.52
CA ARG A 210 14.98 -3.42 11.04
C ARG A 210 14.75 -3.56 12.54
N ASP A 211 14.76 -2.45 13.27
CA ASP A 211 14.55 -2.42 14.72
C ASP A 211 13.08 -2.77 15.06
N ARG A 212 12.08 -2.15 14.39
CA ARG A 212 10.66 -2.52 14.55
C ARG A 212 10.37 -3.97 14.19
N LEU A 213 11.07 -4.53 13.21
CA LEU A 213 10.88 -5.93 12.82
C LEU A 213 11.59 -6.89 13.77
N ALA A 214 12.68 -6.49 14.43
CA ALA A 214 13.30 -7.25 15.53
C ALA A 214 12.44 -7.23 16.81
N ASP A 215 11.81 -6.09 17.11
CA ASP A 215 10.87 -5.90 18.23
C ASP A 215 9.43 -6.37 17.92
N SER A 216 9.18 -6.86 16.71
CA SER A 216 7.85 -7.32 16.27
C SER A 216 7.37 -8.57 17.02
N ARG A 217 6.11 -8.97 16.80
CA ARG A 217 5.60 -10.29 17.15
C ARG A 217 4.85 -10.93 15.99
N GLN A 218 4.64 -12.23 16.09
CA GLN A 218 3.76 -12.98 15.17
C GLN A 218 2.29 -12.56 15.34
N HIS A 219 1.61 -12.30 14.22
CA HIS A 219 0.17 -12.15 14.09
C HIS A 219 -0.35 -13.23 13.13
N GLY A 220 -0.81 -14.35 13.70
CA GLY A 220 -1.18 -15.54 12.96
C GLY A 220 -0.86 -16.82 13.75
N PRO A 221 -0.58 -17.95 13.07
CA PRO A 221 -0.77 -18.15 11.64
C PRO A 221 -2.26 -18.21 11.30
N VAL A 222 -2.59 -17.93 10.03
CA VAL A 222 -3.89 -18.18 9.44
C VAL A 222 -3.73 -19.22 8.35
N GLU A 223 -4.45 -20.32 8.47
CA GLU A 223 -4.54 -21.34 7.44
C GLU A 223 -5.69 -21.01 6.48
N ALA A 224 -5.46 -21.18 5.18
CA ALA A 224 -6.41 -20.88 4.13
C ALA A 224 -6.39 -21.96 3.04
N ARG A 225 -7.40 -21.93 2.17
CA ARG A 225 -7.51 -22.79 0.98
C ARG A 225 -7.76 -21.94 -0.26
N ASP A 226 -7.06 -22.27 -1.33
CA ASP A 226 -6.88 -21.43 -2.51
C ASP A 226 -7.22 -22.24 -3.76
N TRP A 227 -8.27 -21.84 -4.47
CA TRP A 227 -8.76 -22.48 -5.70
C TRP A 227 -8.46 -21.61 -6.91
N SER A 228 -7.40 -21.95 -7.64
CA SER A 228 -7.05 -21.31 -8.90
C SER A 228 -7.92 -21.81 -10.08
N GLY A 229 -8.09 -20.96 -11.08
CA GLY A 229 -8.81 -21.21 -12.32
C GLY A 229 -8.45 -20.21 -13.41
N SER A 230 -9.22 -20.21 -14.50
CA SER A 230 -9.13 -19.17 -15.53
C SER A 230 -10.51 -18.70 -15.95
N TRP A 231 -10.70 -17.38 -16.03
CA TRP A 231 -11.98 -16.74 -16.31
C TRP A 231 -11.78 -15.53 -17.22
N GLN A 232 -12.59 -15.43 -18.28
CA GLN A 232 -12.49 -14.38 -19.31
C GLN A 232 -11.12 -14.28 -20.04
N GLY A 233 -10.21 -15.24 -19.85
CA GLY A 233 -8.84 -15.22 -20.37
C GLY A 233 -7.77 -14.85 -19.33
N THR A 234 -8.18 -14.59 -18.09
CA THR A 234 -7.32 -14.16 -16.98
C THR A 234 -7.22 -15.26 -15.93
N ASP A 235 -6.05 -15.43 -15.31
CA ASP A 235 -5.89 -16.29 -14.13
C ASP A 235 -6.64 -15.71 -12.93
N ILE A 236 -7.39 -16.55 -12.23
CA ILE A 236 -8.28 -16.15 -11.13
C ILE A 236 -8.13 -17.12 -9.95
N ASP A 237 -7.99 -16.59 -8.74
CA ASP A 237 -7.90 -17.34 -7.49
C ASP A 237 -9.12 -17.04 -6.60
N LEU A 238 -9.68 -18.06 -5.96
CA LEU A 238 -10.67 -17.91 -4.88
C LEU A 238 -10.07 -18.43 -3.57
N GLU A 239 -9.84 -17.53 -2.62
CA GLU A 239 -9.22 -17.82 -1.32
C GLU A 239 -10.27 -17.85 -0.21
N VAL A 240 -10.40 -18.98 0.50
CA VAL A 240 -11.25 -19.16 1.69
C VAL A 240 -10.38 -19.12 2.93
N VAL A 241 -10.66 -18.16 3.82
CA VAL A 241 -9.79 -17.77 4.94
C VAL A 241 -10.58 -17.68 6.25
N PRO A 242 -10.56 -18.71 7.11
CA PRO A 242 -11.09 -18.65 8.47
C PRO A 242 -10.18 -17.78 9.37
N ILE A 243 -10.63 -16.56 9.69
CA ILE A 243 -9.95 -15.63 10.59
C ILE A 243 -10.67 -15.67 11.94
N ARG A 244 -9.96 -15.48 13.07
CA ARG A 244 -10.61 -15.25 14.39
C ARG A 244 -11.73 -14.20 14.27
N ALA A 245 -12.88 -14.44 14.90
CA ALA A 245 -13.97 -13.48 14.95
C ALA A 245 -13.60 -12.25 15.81
N VAL A 246 -14.22 -11.10 15.55
CA VAL A 246 -13.98 -9.85 16.31
C VAL A 246 -14.31 -9.95 17.82
N SER A 247 -15.13 -10.93 18.21
CA SER A 247 -15.44 -11.30 19.60
C SER A 247 -14.28 -12.00 20.34
N GLY A 248 -13.22 -12.39 19.64
CA GLY A 248 -12.16 -13.27 20.16
C GLY A 248 -12.57 -14.75 20.29
N SER A 249 -13.81 -15.12 19.95
CA SER A 249 -14.34 -16.48 20.08
C SER A 249 -14.96 -16.95 18.77
N GLY A 250 -14.47 -18.10 18.27
CA GLY A 250 -14.84 -18.64 16.96
C GLY A 250 -14.15 -17.92 15.79
N THR A 251 -14.63 -18.21 14.57
CA THR A 251 -14.05 -17.71 13.32
C THR A 251 -15.09 -17.04 12.43
N GLU A 252 -14.65 -15.99 11.73
CA GLU A 252 -15.31 -15.37 10.60
C GLU A 252 -14.57 -15.80 9.32
N THR A 253 -15.29 -16.34 8.33
CA THR A 253 -14.68 -16.80 7.08
C THR A 253 -14.75 -15.71 6.03
N VAL A 254 -13.58 -15.19 5.63
CA VAL A 254 -13.45 -14.33 4.45
C VAL A 254 -13.36 -15.23 3.21
N ILE A 255 -14.03 -14.83 2.13
CA ILE A 255 -14.07 -15.55 0.85
C ILE A 255 -13.73 -14.53 -0.24
N GLU A 256 -12.48 -14.47 -0.68
CA GLU A 256 -11.98 -13.45 -1.60
C GLU A 256 -11.77 -14.06 -3.00
N LEU A 257 -12.51 -13.57 -3.99
CA LEU A 257 -12.24 -13.84 -5.41
C LEU A 257 -11.29 -12.76 -5.92
N SER A 258 -10.17 -13.14 -6.53
CA SER A 258 -9.15 -12.19 -6.99
C SER A 258 -8.52 -12.56 -8.33
N PHE A 259 -8.20 -11.55 -9.14
CA PHE A 259 -7.50 -11.68 -10.42
C PHE A 259 -6.67 -10.43 -10.70
N LYS A 260 -5.73 -10.52 -11.65
CA LYS A 260 -4.83 -9.41 -12.03
C LYS A 260 -4.98 -9.03 -13.49
N THR A 261 -4.77 -7.75 -13.79
CA THR A 261 -4.80 -7.19 -15.15
C THR A 261 -3.73 -6.11 -15.26
N ASP A 262 -3.15 -5.93 -16.45
CA ASP A 262 -2.07 -4.96 -16.62
C ASP A 262 -2.59 -3.52 -16.75
N THR A 263 -3.84 -3.32 -17.18
CA THR A 263 -4.44 -1.99 -17.38
C THR A 263 -5.67 -1.71 -16.52
N ARG A 264 -5.95 -0.42 -16.25
CA ARG A 264 -7.12 0.05 -15.49
C ARG A 264 -8.45 -0.27 -16.18
N ASP A 265 -8.49 -0.19 -17.50
CA ASP A 265 -9.73 -0.37 -18.26
C ASP A 265 -10.10 -1.85 -18.42
N GLU A 266 -9.10 -2.72 -18.55
CA GLU A 266 -9.27 -4.17 -18.39
C GLU A 266 -9.72 -4.52 -16.97
N ALA A 267 -9.05 -3.96 -15.94
CA ALA A 267 -9.42 -4.14 -14.55
C ALA A 267 -10.89 -3.80 -14.31
N ARG A 268 -11.34 -2.62 -14.75
CA ARG A 268 -12.73 -2.17 -14.62
C ARG A 268 -13.68 -3.10 -15.38
N THR A 269 -13.36 -3.44 -16.63
CA THR A 269 -14.20 -4.30 -17.49
C THR A 269 -14.41 -5.69 -16.89
N LEU A 270 -13.36 -6.33 -16.38
CA LEU A 270 -13.45 -7.64 -15.75
C LEU A 270 -14.10 -7.55 -14.35
N ARG A 271 -13.81 -6.50 -13.58
CA ARG A 271 -14.39 -6.26 -12.26
C ARG A 271 -15.91 -6.05 -12.33
N ASP A 272 -16.39 -5.24 -13.27
CA ASP A 272 -17.81 -4.95 -13.40
C ASP A 272 -18.59 -6.17 -13.93
N LYS A 273 -17.97 -6.98 -14.82
CA LYS A 273 -18.46 -8.33 -15.15
C LYS A 273 -18.55 -9.23 -13.91
N ALA A 274 -17.50 -9.30 -13.09
CA ALA A 274 -17.44 -10.17 -11.93
C ALA A 274 -18.47 -9.76 -10.86
N ILE A 275 -18.57 -8.47 -10.55
CA ILE A 275 -19.62 -7.90 -9.69
C ILE A 275 -21.01 -8.23 -10.23
N GLY A 276 -21.24 -8.11 -11.55
CA GLY A 276 -22.49 -8.49 -12.20
C GLY A 276 -22.82 -9.97 -11.99
N THR A 277 -21.87 -10.87 -12.26
CA THR A 277 -22.01 -12.32 -12.05
C THR A 277 -22.32 -12.62 -10.58
N LEU A 278 -21.48 -12.18 -9.64
CA LEU A 278 -21.65 -12.42 -8.20
C LEU A 278 -22.99 -11.88 -7.67
N ARG A 279 -23.39 -10.66 -8.09
CA ARG A 279 -24.65 -10.04 -7.66
C ARG A 279 -25.87 -10.78 -8.22
N SER A 280 -25.85 -11.16 -9.49
CA SER A 280 -26.95 -11.92 -10.14
C SER A 280 -27.18 -13.32 -9.53
N LYS A 281 -26.17 -13.87 -8.84
CA LYS A 281 -26.20 -15.17 -8.17
C LYS A 281 -26.43 -15.08 -6.66
N GLY A 282 -26.46 -13.88 -6.08
CA GLY A 282 -26.56 -13.68 -4.63
C GLY A 282 -25.27 -14.03 -3.86
N TRP A 283 -24.13 -14.11 -4.55
CA TRP A 283 -22.83 -14.47 -3.95
C TRP A 283 -21.99 -13.26 -3.51
N LEU A 284 -22.26 -12.06 -4.03
CA LEU A 284 -21.48 -10.85 -3.72
C LEU A 284 -21.67 -10.42 -2.25
N ALA A 285 -20.57 -10.22 -1.52
CA ALA A 285 -20.54 -9.39 -0.32
C ALA A 285 -20.10 -7.96 -0.73
N PRO A 286 -20.99 -6.94 -0.72
CA PRO A 286 -20.66 -5.59 -1.16
C PRO A 286 -19.91 -4.83 -0.06
N THR A 287 -18.64 -5.18 0.16
CA THR A 287 -17.77 -4.61 1.20
C THR A 287 -16.30 -4.60 0.76
N ASP A 288 -15.44 -3.89 1.48
CA ASP A 288 -14.00 -3.90 1.27
C ASP A 288 -13.29 -4.58 2.46
N VAL A 289 -12.92 -5.86 2.33
CA VAL A 289 -12.05 -6.52 3.31
C VAL A 289 -10.57 -6.28 2.96
N LEU A 290 -9.77 -5.93 3.96
CA LEU A 290 -8.31 -5.98 3.90
C LEU A 290 -7.81 -7.07 4.87
N LYS A 291 -7.53 -8.27 4.34
CA LYS A 291 -7.13 -9.44 5.15
C LYS A 291 -5.92 -9.15 6.07
N THR A 292 -4.98 -8.31 5.62
CA THR A 292 -3.85 -7.82 6.43
C THR A 292 -4.30 -7.13 7.72
N ASP A 293 -5.28 -6.23 7.64
CA ASP A 293 -5.78 -5.47 8.79
C ASP A 293 -6.58 -6.36 9.75
N LEU A 294 -7.37 -7.30 9.24
CA LEU A 294 -8.09 -8.26 10.06
C LEU A 294 -7.15 -9.18 10.86
N ILE A 295 -6.03 -9.61 10.28
CA ILE A 295 -5.10 -10.53 10.94
C ILE A 295 -4.23 -9.78 11.96
N LEU A 296 -3.70 -8.60 11.62
CA LEU A 296 -2.93 -7.77 12.54
C LEU A 296 -3.73 -7.30 13.77
N THR A 297 -5.05 -7.15 13.66
CA THR A 297 -5.90 -6.64 14.76
C THR A 297 -6.57 -7.73 15.62
N ARG A 298 -6.59 -8.99 15.16
CA ARG A 298 -7.30 -10.10 15.84
C ARG A 298 -6.36 -11.23 16.33
N TYR A 299 -5.07 -11.12 16.06
CA TYR A 299 -4.01 -12.04 16.51
C TYR A 299 -2.94 -11.30 17.30
#